data_AF-A0AAN0K3V3-F1
#
_entry.id   AF-A0AAN0K3V3-F1
#
_cell.length_a   1.000
_cell.length_b   1.000
_cell.length_c   1.000
_cell.angle_alpha   90.00
_cell.angle_beta   90.00
_cell.angle_gamma   90.00
#
_symmetry.space_group_name_H-M   'P 1'
#
loop_
_entity.id
_entity.type
_entity.pdbx_description
1 polymer ?
#
loop_
_entity_poly.entity_id
_entity_poly.type
_entity_poly.pdbx_seq_one_letter_code
_entity_poly.pdbx_strand_id
1 'polypeptide(L)'
;MYGIRNNKEYEMAGLHETLMDIRSGSKLIVRLGRAIRKGEYRIKLYLLQVNNTDFCKDMMDSIVAKYTPVREFKKQILEEAKVRRIDCDLELDKMRLRDKRGVNPGRIYLDHQVIDTKETYYVEPLK
;
A
#
# COMPACT_ATOMS: atom_id res chain seq x y z
N MET A 1 3.22 16.81 -6.74
CA MET A 1 3.93 15.71 -7.43
C MET A 1 4.61 14.87 -6.36
N TYR A 2 4.83 13.59 -6.60
CA TYR A 2 5.49 12.70 -5.66
C TYR A 2 6.82 12.25 -6.26
N GLY A 3 7.85 12.17 -5.42
CA GLY A 3 9.19 11.72 -5.79
C GLY A 3 9.51 10.40 -5.12
N ILE A 4 10.49 9.67 -5.65
CA ILE A 4 11.02 8.46 -5.01
C ILE A 4 12.41 8.79 -4.49
N ARG A 5 12.66 8.60 -3.19
CA ARG A 5 13.98 8.71 -2.58
C ARG A 5 14.18 7.52 -1.65
N ASN A 6 15.32 6.83 -1.77
CA ASN A 6 15.62 5.62 -0.97
C ASN A 6 14.53 4.53 -1.06
N ASN A 7 13.98 4.30 -2.27
CA ASN A 7 12.85 3.40 -2.52
C ASN A 7 11.55 3.74 -1.77
N LYS A 8 11.42 4.96 -1.23
CA LYS A 8 10.21 5.46 -0.57
C LYS A 8 9.59 6.59 -1.39
N GLU A 9 8.26 6.58 -1.47
CA GLU A 9 7.52 7.67 -2.11
C GLU A 9 7.35 8.82 -1.10
N TYR A 10 7.70 10.05 -1.49
CA TYR A 10 7.57 11.24 -0.64
C TYR A 10 6.94 12.40 -1.39
N GLU A 11 6.31 13.30 -0.64
CA GLU A 11 5.72 14.53 -1.18
C GLU A 11 6.83 15.47 -1.67
N MET A 12 6.83 15.82 -2.95
CA MET A 12 7.74 16.85 -3.46
C MET A 12 7.11 18.24 -3.30
N ALA A 13 7.74 19.07 -2.47
CA ALA A 13 7.61 20.52 -2.54
C ALA A 13 8.56 21.06 -3.65
N GLY A 14 8.20 22.17 -4.32
CA GLY A 14 9.10 22.79 -5.32
C GLY A 14 8.94 22.33 -6.77
N LEU A 15 7.70 22.10 -7.26
CA LEU A 15 7.45 21.58 -8.62
C LEU A 15 7.89 22.49 -9.77
N HIS A 16 8.18 23.76 -9.48
CA HIS A 16 8.65 24.77 -10.43
C HIS A 16 10.17 24.93 -10.36
N GLU A 17 10.84 24.24 -9.44
CA GLU A 17 12.30 24.27 -9.33
C GLU A 17 12.90 23.43 -10.46
N THR A 18 13.92 23.97 -11.10
CA THR A 18 14.71 23.24 -12.09
C THR A 18 15.33 22.02 -11.42
N LEU A 19 15.39 20.87 -12.12
CA LEU A 19 16.05 19.64 -11.66
C LEU A 19 17.58 19.85 -11.55
N MET A 20 18.01 20.69 -10.61
CA MET A 20 19.39 21.20 -10.51
C MET A 20 20.35 20.19 -9.90
N ASP A 21 19.86 19.24 -9.10
CA ASP A 21 20.69 18.32 -8.30
C ASP A 21 20.51 16.84 -8.67
N ILE A 22 20.34 16.56 -9.97
CA ILE A 22 20.34 15.19 -10.47
C ILE A 22 21.78 14.77 -10.73
N ARG A 23 22.30 13.83 -9.93
CA ARG A 23 23.60 13.21 -10.18
C ARG A 23 23.62 12.53 -11.55
N SER A 24 24.74 12.62 -12.25
CA SER A 24 24.97 11.88 -13.50
C SER A 24 24.69 10.38 -13.29
N GLY A 25 23.88 9.78 -14.17
CA GLY A 25 23.42 8.38 -14.06
C GLY A 25 22.11 8.16 -13.32
N SER A 26 21.45 9.20 -12.82
CA SER A 26 20.12 9.07 -12.20
C SER A 26 19.03 8.75 -13.23
N LYS A 27 18.04 7.94 -12.84
CA LYS A 27 16.93 7.49 -13.69
C LYS A 27 15.61 8.10 -13.25
N LEU A 28 14.93 8.83 -14.15
CA LEU A 28 13.55 9.25 -13.97
C LEU A 28 12.61 8.11 -14.36
N ILE A 29 11.72 7.70 -13.46
CA ILE A 29 10.68 6.70 -13.74
C ILE A 29 9.32 7.39 -13.66
N VAL A 30 8.64 7.51 -14.80
CA VAL A 30 7.28 8.03 -14.89
C VAL A 30 6.32 6.84 -14.93
N ARG A 31 5.44 6.73 -13.94
CA ARG A 31 4.36 5.71 -13.94
C ARG A 31 3.09 6.35 -14.46
N LEU A 32 2.53 5.80 -15.54
CA LEU A 32 1.24 6.24 -16.09
C LEU A 32 0.10 5.74 -15.19
N GLY A 33 -0.73 6.66 -14.70
CA GLY A 33 -1.85 6.35 -13.80
C GLY A 33 -2.39 7.58 -13.09
N ARG A 34 -3.36 7.40 -12.19
CA ARG A 34 -3.85 8.49 -11.32
C ARG A 34 -2.70 8.98 -10.44
N ALA A 35 -2.41 10.28 -10.50
CA ALA A 35 -1.48 10.91 -9.56
C ALA A 35 -2.05 10.85 -8.13
N ILE A 36 -1.20 10.49 -7.17
CA ILE A 36 -1.50 10.58 -5.75
C ILE A 36 -1.77 12.07 -5.44
N ARG A 37 -2.80 12.38 -4.65
CA ARG A 37 -3.13 13.73 -4.19
C ARG A 37 -2.52 14.01 -2.83
N LYS A 38 -2.49 15.27 -2.40
CA LYS A 38 -1.97 15.64 -1.08
C LYS A 38 -2.72 14.88 0.02
N GLY A 39 -1.96 14.23 0.92
CA GLY A 39 -2.52 13.42 2.00
C GLY A 39 -2.96 12.02 1.59
N GLU A 40 -2.64 11.56 0.38
CA GLU A 40 -2.81 10.16 -0.02
C GLU A 40 -1.46 9.43 -0.02
N TYR A 41 -1.50 8.12 0.21
CA TYR A 41 -0.35 7.22 0.16
C TYR A 41 -0.66 6.04 -0.74
N ARG A 42 0.34 5.59 -1.50
CA ARG A 42 0.29 4.29 -2.16
C ARG A 42 0.79 3.23 -1.18
N ILE A 43 -0.06 2.24 -0.94
CA ILE A 43 0.17 1.12 -0.05
C ILE A 43 0.30 -0.15 -0.89
N LYS A 44 1.40 -0.88 -0.70
CA LYS A 44 1.57 -2.21 -1.26
C LYS A 44 1.02 -3.27 -0.32
N LEU A 45 0.07 -4.06 -0.82
CA LEU A 45 -0.62 -5.10 -0.09
C LEU A 45 -0.08 -6.48 -0.47
N TYR A 46 0.09 -7.32 0.54
CA TYR A 46 0.56 -8.69 0.41
C TYR A 46 -0.46 -9.64 1.02
N LEU A 47 -0.84 -10.70 0.31
CA LEU A 47 -1.68 -11.74 0.86
C LEU A 47 -0.82 -12.66 1.75
N LEU A 48 -1.18 -12.79 3.03
CA LEU A 48 -0.51 -13.68 3.97
C LEU A 48 -1.06 -15.10 3.81
N GLN A 49 -0.19 -16.06 3.52
CA GLN A 49 -0.56 -17.46 3.26
C GLN A 49 0.21 -18.38 4.23
N VAL A 50 -0.34 -18.56 5.43
CA VAL A 50 0.34 -19.30 6.52
C VAL A 50 0.50 -20.80 6.20
N ASN A 51 -0.32 -21.35 5.30
CA ASN A 51 -0.35 -22.79 5.00
C ASN A 51 0.26 -23.16 3.64
N ASN A 52 0.82 -22.21 2.89
CA ASN A 52 1.39 -22.47 1.55
C ASN A 52 2.92 -22.48 1.60
N THR A 53 3.54 -23.05 0.55
CA THR A 53 4.99 -23.04 0.35
C THR A 53 5.56 -21.62 0.36
N ASP A 54 4.80 -20.67 -0.21
CA ASP A 54 5.12 -19.24 -0.14
C ASP A 54 4.35 -18.58 1.02
N PHE A 55 5.09 -18.05 1.99
CA PHE A 55 4.54 -17.40 3.19
C PHE A 55 3.64 -16.18 2.88
N CYS A 56 3.93 -15.49 1.77
CA CYS A 56 3.11 -14.39 1.31
C CYS A 56 3.23 -14.16 -0.20
N LYS A 57 2.17 -13.61 -0.80
CA LYS A 57 2.11 -13.28 -2.23
C LYS A 57 1.86 -11.79 -2.42
N ASP A 58 2.52 -11.17 -3.40
CA ASP A 58 2.17 -9.82 -3.87
C ASP A 58 0.70 -9.82 -4.29
N MET A 59 -0.13 -9.00 -3.64
CA MET A 59 -1.55 -8.92 -3.94
C MET A 59 -1.82 -7.76 -4.89
N MET A 60 -1.62 -6.52 -4.42
CA MET A 60 -1.89 -5.33 -5.22
C MET A 60 -1.35 -4.03 -4.58
N ASP A 61 -1.27 -2.95 -5.35
CA ASP A 61 -1.04 -1.59 -4.86
C ASP A 61 -2.36 -0.82 -4.77
N SER A 62 -2.65 -0.21 -3.62
CA SER A 62 -3.86 0.60 -3.37
C SER A 62 -3.49 2.03 -2.95
N ILE A 63 -4.32 3.02 -3.28
CA ILE A 63 -4.10 4.41 -2.87
C ILE A 63 -5.14 4.77 -1.81
N VAL A 64 -4.70 5.21 -0.64
CA VAL A 64 -5.60 5.56 0.47
C VAL A 64 -5.24 6.92 1.05
N ALA A 65 -6.25 7.65 1.52
CA ALA A 65 -6.04 8.88 2.27
C ALA A 65 -5.44 8.61 3.66
N LYS A 66 -4.65 9.55 4.15
CA LYS A 66 -4.16 9.56 5.53
C LYS A 66 -5.34 9.57 6.48
N TYR A 67 -5.20 8.83 7.58
CA TYR A 67 -6.20 8.72 8.63
C TYR A 67 -7.51 8.04 8.21
N THR A 68 -7.54 7.37 7.05
CA THR A 68 -8.69 6.51 6.69
C THR A 68 -8.84 5.40 7.73
N PRO A 69 -10.04 5.17 8.29
CA PRO A 69 -10.28 4.05 9.19
C PRO A 69 -9.97 2.71 8.51
N VAL A 70 -9.38 1.78 9.25
CA VAL A 70 -9.01 0.44 8.76
C VAL A 70 -10.22 -0.27 8.17
N ARG A 71 -11.41 -0.11 8.77
CA ARG A 71 -12.65 -0.70 8.24
C ARG A 71 -13.01 -0.18 6.85
N GLU A 72 -12.86 1.12 6.60
CA GLU A 72 -13.14 1.71 5.30
C GLU A 72 -12.08 1.28 4.28
N PHE A 73 -10.81 1.23 4.69
CA PHE A 73 -9.75 0.74 3.82
C PHE A 73 -9.94 -0.75 3.46
N LYS A 74 -10.40 -1.57 4.40
CA LYS A 74 -10.78 -2.97 4.14
C LYS A 74 -11.88 -3.09 3.08
N LYS A 75 -12.92 -2.25 3.13
CA LYS A 75 -13.95 -2.21 2.08
C LYS A 75 -13.36 -1.83 0.72
N GLN A 76 -12.49 -0.82 0.69
CA GLN A 76 -11.79 -0.41 -0.52
C GLN A 76 -10.95 -1.57 -1.10
N ILE A 77 -10.23 -2.31 -0.26
CA ILE A 77 -9.45 -3.49 -0.68
C ILE A 77 -10.34 -4.53 -1.35
N LEU A 78 -11.51 -4.82 -0.76
CA LEU A 78 -12.43 -5.80 -1.31
C LEU A 78 -12.95 -5.38 -2.70
N GLU A 79 -13.35 -4.11 -2.85
CA GLU A 79 -13.82 -3.60 -4.14
C GLU A 79 -12.71 -3.54 -5.19
N GLU A 80 -11.50 -3.11 -4.83
CA GLU A 80 -10.35 -3.12 -5.74
C GLU A 80 -9.94 -4.54 -6.15
N ALA A 81 -9.99 -5.50 -5.21
CA ALA A 81 -9.70 -6.91 -5.49
C ALA A 81 -10.71 -7.50 -6.48
N LYS A 82 -12.01 -7.21 -6.30
CA LYS A 82 -13.07 -7.60 -7.24
C LYS A 82 -12.84 -7.02 -8.63
N VAL A 83 -12.59 -5.71 -8.72
CA VAL A 83 -12.35 -5.02 -10.01
C VAL A 83 -11.13 -5.62 -10.73
N ARG A 84 -10.07 -5.95 -9.98
CA ARG A 84 -8.85 -6.57 -10.50
C ARG A 84 -8.95 -8.07 -10.72
N ARG A 85 -10.11 -8.68 -10.41
CA ARG A 85 -10.37 -10.13 -10.49
C ARG A 85 -9.31 -10.95 -9.75
N ILE A 86 -8.89 -10.48 -8.58
CA ILE A 86 -7.98 -11.20 -7.71
C ILE A 86 -8.76 -12.35 -7.08
N ASP A 87 -8.31 -13.58 -7.34
CA ASP A 87 -8.88 -14.78 -6.75
C ASP A 87 -8.45 -14.91 -5.28
N CYS A 88 -9.22 -14.27 -4.40
CA CYS A 88 -9.04 -14.32 -2.96
C CYS A 88 -10.39 -14.30 -2.25
N ASP A 89 -10.64 -15.30 -1.39
CA ASP A 89 -11.82 -15.37 -0.54
C ASP A 89 -11.66 -14.40 0.64
N LEU A 90 -12.00 -13.13 0.40
CA LEU A 90 -11.94 -12.07 1.40
C LEU A 90 -13.35 -11.58 1.71
N GLU A 91 -13.70 -11.58 3.00
CA GLU A 91 -14.86 -10.88 3.52
C GLU A 91 -14.40 -9.82 4.52
N LEU A 92 -15.19 -8.75 4.67
CA LEU A 92 -14.85 -7.62 5.54
C LEU A 92 -14.49 -8.04 6.98
N ASP A 93 -15.27 -8.96 7.54
CA ASP A 93 -15.11 -9.45 8.91
C ASP A 93 -14.16 -10.67 9.00
N LYS A 94 -13.87 -11.31 7.86
CA LYS A 94 -12.93 -12.43 7.77
C LYS A 94 -11.56 -12.01 7.24
N MET A 95 -11.14 -10.77 7.48
CA MET A 95 -9.77 -10.36 7.17
C MET A 95 -9.18 -9.39 8.20
N ARG A 96 -7.86 -9.47 8.35
CA ARG A 96 -7.06 -8.59 9.23
C ARG A 96 -5.95 -7.91 8.43
N LEU A 97 -5.73 -6.64 8.73
CA LEU A 97 -4.54 -5.94 8.24
C LEU A 97 -3.43 -6.04 9.27
N ARG A 98 -2.21 -6.36 8.81
CA ARG A 98 -1.02 -6.42 9.66
C ARG A 98 0.10 -5.58 9.12
N ASP A 99 0.90 -5.07 10.04
CA ASP A 99 2.19 -4.45 9.73
C ASP A 99 3.10 -5.46 9.01
N LYS A 100 3.65 -5.09 7.84
CA LYS A 100 4.62 -5.92 7.14
C LYS A 100 6.03 -5.47 7.48
N ARG A 101 6.76 -6.29 8.26
CA ARG A 101 8.17 -6.06 8.60
C ARG A 101 9.06 -7.14 7.98
N GLY A 102 9.39 -6.97 6.70
CA GLY A 102 10.08 -8.01 5.95
C GLY A 102 9.18 -9.23 5.77
N VAL A 103 9.61 -10.38 6.29
CA VAL A 103 8.84 -11.64 6.31
C VAL A 103 8.00 -11.82 7.58
N ASN A 104 8.18 -10.97 8.60
CA ASN A 104 7.50 -11.15 9.87
C ASN A 104 6.17 -10.35 9.91
N PRO A 105 5.01 -11.01 10.09
CA PRO A 105 3.74 -10.31 10.27
C PRO A 105 3.71 -9.66 11.66
N GLY A 106 3.70 -8.34 11.68
CA GLY A 106 3.71 -7.56 12.91
C GLY A 106 2.32 -7.31 13.49
N ARG A 107 2.15 -6.11 14.03
CA ARG A 107 0.94 -5.64 14.72
C ARG A 107 -0.31 -5.80 13.84
N ILE A 108 -1.39 -6.28 14.44
CA ILE A 108 -2.74 -6.29 13.87
C ILE A 108 -3.37 -4.91 14.02
N TYR A 109 -3.99 -4.41 12.96
CA TYR A 109 -4.75 -3.18 12.93
C TYR A 109 -6.24 -3.44 13.14
N LEU A 110 -6.82 -2.77 14.12
CA LEU A 110 -8.26 -2.87 14.45
C LEU A 110 -9.07 -1.88 13.61
N ASP A 111 -10.35 -2.19 13.40
CA ASP A 111 -11.25 -1.45 12.51
C ASP A 111 -11.41 0.05 12.84
N HIS A 112 -11.36 0.40 14.13
CA HIS A 112 -11.44 1.78 14.60
C HIS A 112 -10.11 2.54 14.50
N GLN A 113 -9.01 1.83 14.24
CA GLN A 113 -7.71 2.46 14.03
C GLN A 113 -7.66 3.04 12.62
N VAL A 114 -6.70 3.92 12.40
CA VAL A 114 -6.53 4.62 11.14
C VAL A 114 -5.26 4.19 10.43
N ILE A 115 -5.31 4.24 9.10
CA ILE A 115 -4.15 4.04 8.26
C ILE A 115 -3.25 5.27 8.37
N ASP A 116 -2.04 5.03 8.86
CA ASP A 116 -0.95 6.00 8.90
C ASP A 116 0.05 5.72 7.77
N THR A 117 1.13 6.51 7.72
CA THR A 117 2.19 6.59 6.69
C THR A 117 2.94 5.30 6.32
N LYS A 118 2.47 4.12 6.71
CA LYS A 118 3.12 2.86 6.32
C LYS A 118 2.83 2.51 4.87
N GLU A 119 3.90 2.15 4.18
CA GLU A 119 3.87 1.85 2.74
C GLU A 119 3.46 0.39 2.46
N THR A 120 3.52 -0.52 3.44
CA THR A 120 3.24 -1.95 3.21
C THR A 120 2.45 -2.62 4.33
N TYR A 121 1.49 -3.47 3.95
CA TYR A 121 0.68 -4.26 4.88
C TYR A 121 0.48 -5.69 4.37
N TYR A 122 0.30 -6.61 5.30
CA TYR A 122 -0.26 -7.93 5.03
C TYR A 122 -1.79 -7.90 5.16
N VAL A 123 -2.47 -8.55 4.22
CA VAL A 123 -3.89 -8.93 4.30
C VAL A 123 -3.91 -10.40 4.70
N GLU A 124 -4.41 -10.68 5.90
CA GLU A 124 -4.57 -12.04 6.44
C GLU A 124 -6.05 -12.43 6.38
N PRO A 125 -6.44 -13.39 5.53
CA PRO A 125 -7.77 -14.01 5.58
C PRO A 125 -7.93 -14.84 6.86
N LEU A 126 -9.11 -14.78 7.47
CA LEU A 126 -9.53 -15.62 8.58
C LEU A 126 -10.36 -16.78 8.02
N LYS A 127 -10.09 -18.00 8.51
CA LYS A 127 -10.90 -19.19 8.22
C LYS A 127 -12.22 -19.13 8.99
#